data_AF-A0A1I4WM48-F1
#
_entry.id   AF-A0A1I4WM48-F1
#
_cell.length_a   1.000
_cell.length_b   1.000
_cell.length_c   1.000
_cell.angle_alpha   90.00
_cell.angle_beta   90.00
_cell.angle_gamma   90.00
#
_symmetry.space_group_name_H-M   'P 1'
#
loop_
_entity.id
_entity.type
_entity.pdbx_description
1 polymer ?
#
loop_
_entity_poly.entity_id
_entity_poly.type
_entity_poly.pdbx_seq_one_letter_code
_entity_poly.pdbx_strand_id
1 'polypeptide(L)'
;MAGARAPATRFLDHKSATTARNAAFPESSGYVSAVTTPPPADNVPDTPDSPPAWAPPDAPEPAASTEPPTGLPEPPPEAESPAGSVPRRTNTLAVVALVTALLGLVLLGIGFAVAALVQTGRRGEKGRGLAIAALAASVVWLAAAAGTAAVLGGSVFSPGSRGSDPSRPDGYVLPSTLKVGDCFTAKTHDSADPLVFPSACDHPHNGEVIAKATLPAGPYPGASKLAEQAGAVCKEHVPDKVKDVIDADFDPRAGVPGREDWNDGKREVTCMLVYVGKNNTLTTPIAGAYILPRTLRPVNPGDCMEKWVVYGGQPLVECTDEHRVQVLAIFEIRGKDYPGKKAIEEIAIKGCAERGAAIWKGAPPPLDLVDFAYVTPTKASWRSGDREVTCLLEAREGTLRRSLVPAQ
;
A
#
# COMPACT_ATOMS: atom_id res chain seq x y z
N MET A 1 -52.80 -61.21 28.44
CA MET A 1 -52.78 -59.73 28.57
C MET A 1 -51.92 -59.37 29.77
N ALA A 2 -50.84 -58.61 29.59
CA ALA A 2 -50.04 -58.04 30.67
C ALA A 2 -49.43 -56.73 30.18
N GLY A 3 -49.84 -55.60 30.76
CA GLY A 3 -49.38 -54.27 30.34
C GLY A 3 -48.18 -53.82 31.18
N ALA A 4 -47.10 -53.40 30.52
CA ALA A 4 -45.95 -52.82 31.19
C ALA A 4 -46.21 -51.34 31.57
N ARG A 5 -45.88 -50.94 32.80
CA ARG A 5 -45.78 -49.54 33.22
C ARG A 5 -44.30 -49.13 33.25
N ALA A 6 -43.98 -47.96 32.70
CA ALA A 6 -42.67 -47.34 32.84
C ALA A 6 -42.50 -46.65 34.22
N PRO A 7 -41.27 -46.55 34.77
CA PRO A 7 -40.98 -45.74 35.94
C PRO A 7 -40.76 -44.26 35.57
N ALA A 8 -41.09 -43.36 36.50
CA ALA A 8 -41.13 -41.91 36.28
C ALA A 8 -39.77 -41.22 36.43
N THR A 9 -39.58 -40.13 35.68
CA THR A 9 -38.50 -39.16 35.88
C THR A 9 -38.74 -38.34 37.15
N ARG A 10 -37.72 -38.22 38.00
CA ARG A 10 -37.78 -37.53 39.28
C ARG A 10 -37.19 -36.12 39.12
N PHE A 11 -38.04 -35.11 38.96
CA PHE A 11 -37.63 -33.72 39.19
C PHE A 11 -37.33 -33.53 40.68
N LEU A 12 -36.23 -32.85 40.99
CA LEU A 12 -35.95 -32.33 42.33
C LEU A 12 -35.77 -30.82 42.23
N ASP A 13 -36.72 -30.10 42.82
CA ASP A 13 -36.57 -28.69 43.16
C ASP A 13 -35.37 -28.49 44.09
N HIS A 14 -34.56 -27.46 43.81
CA HIS A 14 -33.75 -26.83 44.85
C HIS A 14 -33.91 -25.31 44.80
N LYS A 15 -34.58 -24.78 45.82
CA LYS A 15 -34.61 -23.35 46.13
C LYS A 15 -33.29 -22.89 46.76
N SER A 16 -33.01 -21.61 46.54
CA SER A 16 -32.19 -20.72 47.39
C SER A 16 -30.67 -20.88 47.39
N ALA A 17 -30.00 -19.94 46.71
CA ALA A 17 -28.71 -19.38 47.14
C ALA A 17 -28.55 -17.91 46.65
N THR A 18 -29.45 -17.02 47.09
CA THR A 18 -29.34 -15.59 46.80
C THR A 18 -28.20 -14.97 47.61
N THR A 19 -27.06 -14.63 46.98
CA THR A 19 -26.02 -13.78 47.60
C THR A 19 -25.43 -12.79 46.59
N ALA A 20 -26.24 -11.83 46.15
CA ALA A 20 -25.69 -10.60 45.58
C ALA A 20 -25.09 -9.75 46.72
N ARG A 21 -23.76 -9.72 46.86
CA ARG A 21 -23.10 -8.83 47.82
C ARG A 21 -23.15 -7.40 47.30
N ASN A 22 -23.91 -6.54 47.99
CA ASN A 22 -23.83 -5.10 47.80
C ASN A 22 -22.41 -4.61 48.12
N ALA A 23 -21.73 -4.04 47.13
CA ALA A 23 -20.64 -3.11 47.34
C ALA A 23 -21.11 -1.74 46.84
N ALA A 24 -21.43 -0.84 47.77
CA ALA A 24 -21.76 0.54 47.43
C ALA A 24 -20.50 1.27 46.97
N PHE A 25 -20.58 1.96 45.84
CA PHE A 25 -19.59 2.97 45.45
C PHE A 25 -20.21 4.35 45.66
N PRO A 26 -19.52 5.28 46.34
CA PRO A 26 -20.02 6.63 46.56
C PRO A 26 -19.96 7.45 45.26
N GLU A 27 -20.90 8.39 45.12
CA GLU A 27 -20.84 9.42 44.11
C GLU A 27 -19.58 10.29 44.32
N SER A 28 -18.82 10.52 43.26
CA SER A 28 -17.77 11.55 43.26
C SER A 28 -17.92 12.48 42.06
N SER A 29 -18.00 13.76 42.42
CA SER A 29 -17.72 14.97 41.65
C SER A 29 -16.94 14.70 40.35
N GLY A 30 -17.42 15.15 39.19
CA GLY A 30 -17.76 16.55 39.00
C GLY A 30 -16.49 17.35 38.71
N TYR A 31 -15.89 17.10 37.54
CA TYR A 31 -14.83 17.95 36.98
C TYR A 31 -15.25 18.46 35.61
N VAL A 32 -15.48 19.77 35.55
CA VAL A 32 -15.70 20.52 34.32
C VAL A 32 -14.42 21.28 34.02
N SER A 33 -13.75 20.92 32.92
CA SER A 33 -12.70 21.73 32.29
C SER A 33 -13.08 21.83 30.81
N ALA A 34 -13.80 22.88 30.42
CA ALA A 34 -13.23 24.17 30.05
C ALA A 34 -12.51 24.09 28.69
N VAL A 35 -13.32 24.18 27.63
CA VAL A 35 -12.83 24.47 26.27
C VAL A 35 -12.31 25.90 26.25
N THR A 36 -11.04 26.09 25.90
CA THR A 36 -10.43 27.41 25.72
C THR A 36 -10.07 27.59 24.25
N THR A 37 -10.76 28.51 23.58
CA THR A 37 -10.46 29.00 22.23
C THR A 37 -9.27 29.98 22.24
N PRO A 38 -8.58 30.18 21.10
CA PRO A 38 -7.32 30.94 21.06
C PRO A 38 -7.53 32.47 21.03
N PRO A 39 -6.53 33.26 21.48
CA PRO A 39 -6.48 34.71 21.27
C PRO A 39 -6.01 35.09 19.84
N PRO A 40 -6.28 36.34 19.38
CA PRO A 40 -6.17 36.74 17.98
C PRO A 40 -4.79 37.27 17.56
N ALA A 41 -4.62 37.46 16.25
CA ALA A 41 -3.45 38.09 15.63
C ALA A 41 -3.60 39.62 15.47
N ASP A 42 -2.47 40.34 15.56
CA ASP A 42 -2.20 41.74 15.16
C ASP A 42 -0.72 42.06 15.55
N ASN A 43 0.07 42.97 14.94
CA ASN A 43 0.09 43.53 13.58
C ASN A 43 1.43 44.31 13.33
N VAL A 44 2.06 44.18 12.15
CA VAL A 44 2.84 45.25 11.42
C VAL A 44 4.19 45.74 12.06
N PRO A 45 5.21 46.28 11.32
CA PRO A 45 5.26 46.70 9.90
C PRO A 45 6.38 46.11 8.99
N ASP A 46 6.16 46.31 7.69
CA ASP A 46 7.14 46.22 6.60
C ASP A 46 8.28 47.26 6.68
N THR A 47 9.40 46.96 6.03
CA THR A 47 10.26 47.96 5.35
C THR A 47 10.86 47.35 4.08
N PRO A 48 10.80 48.02 2.92
CA PRO A 48 11.36 47.51 1.66
C PRO A 48 12.78 48.04 1.43
N ASP A 49 13.65 47.24 0.82
CA ASP A 49 14.81 47.80 0.12
C ASP A 49 15.25 46.97 -1.09
N SER A 50 15.85 47.65 -2.07
CA SER A 50 15.93 47.20 -3.47
C SER A 50 17.20 46.42 -3.83
N PRO A 51 17.18 45.56 -4.88
CA PRO A 51 18.38 44.85 -5.34
C PRO A 51 19.26 45.74 -6.23
N PRO A 52 20.60 45.71 -6.10
CA PRO A 52 21.49 46.33 -7.07
C PRO A 52 21.59 45.48 -8.34
N ALA A 53 21.35 46.12 -9.49
CA ALA A 53 21.61 45.52 -10.79
C ALA A 53 23.13 45.43 -11.05
N TRP A 54 23.58 44.30 -11.60
CA TRP A 54 24.94 44.15 -12.12
C TRP A 54 24.87 43.66 -13.57
N ALA A 55 25.47 44.43 -14.48
CA ALA A 55 25.59 44.10 -15.89
C ALA A 55 27.06 43.83 -16.25
N PRO A 56 27.37 42.79 -17.03
CA PRO A 56 28.72 42.56 -17.55
C PRO A 56 29.02 43.51 -18.73
N PRO A 57 30.29 43.93 -18.90
CA PRO A 57 30.68 44.97 -19.85
C PRO A 57 30.91 44.48 -21.29
N ASP A 58 31.00 45.45 -22.20
CA ASP A 58 31.12 45.30 -23.65
C ASP A 58 32.37 44.52 -24.13
N ALA A 59 32.20 43.80 -25.25
CA ALA A 59 33.29 43.14 -25.97
C ALA A 59 33.99 44.11 -26.94
N PRO A 60 35.32 44.03 -27.10
CA PRO A 60 36.07 44.95 -27.95
C PRO A 60 35.94 44.64 -29.45
N GLU A 61 35.88 45.70 -30.23
CA GLU A 61 35.86 45.76 -31.69
C GLU A 61 37.25 45.47 -32.29
N PRO A 62 37.39 44.57 -33.29
CA PRO A 62 38.66 44.36 -33.98
C PRO A 62 38.83 45.34 -35.14
N ALA A 63 39.78 46.28 -34.99
CA ALA A 63 40.08 47.28 -36.00
C ALA A 63 40.95 46.75 -37.16
N ALA A 64 40.59 47.21 -38.37
CA ALA A 64 41.45 47.49 -39.53
C ALA A 64 42.62 46.53 -39.85
N SER A 65 42.42 45.68 -40.86
CA SER A 65 43.48 45.06 -41.65
C SER A 65 43.91 45.94 -42.83
N THR A 66 45.22 45.97 -43.11
CA THR A 66 45.85 46.87 -44.09
C THR A 66 45.88 46.30 -45.52
N GLU A 67 45.60 47.15 -46.51
CA GLU A 67 45.90 47.00 -47.95
C GLU A 67 47.42 47.26 -48.23
N PRO A 68 47.98 47.25 -49.47
CA PRO A 68 47.48 46.87 -50.81
C PRO A 68 48.55 46.03 -51.60
N PRO A 69 48.77 46.18 -52.94
CA PRO A 69 47.88 45.94 -54.10
C PRO A 69 48.46 44.90 -55.11
N THR A 70 47.63 44.46 -56.07
CA THR A 70 47.85 44.17 -57.53
C THR A 70 46.86 43.09 -57.99
N GLY A 71 46.05 43.20 -59.05
CA GLY A 71 45.91 44.23 -60.10
C GLY A 71 46.33 43.68 -61.46
N LEU A 72 45.38 43.16 -62.27
CA LEU A 72 45.34 42.96 -63.75
C LEU A 72 44.07 42.12 -64.14
N PRO A 73 43.61 42.03 -65.41
CA PRO A 73 42.21 42.34 -65.75
C PRO A 73 41.33 41.21 -66.36
N GLU A 74 40.08 41.58 -66.64
CA GLU A 74 38.92 40.81 -67.17
C GLU A 74 38.67 41.08 -68.69
N PRO A 75 37.55 40.65 -69.33
CA PRO A 75 37.15 39.33 -69.86
C PRO A 75 37.20 39.25 -71.41
N PRO A 76 36.61 38.20 -72.04
CA PRO A 76 35.61 38.47 -73.08
C PRO A 76 34.34 37.57 -73.01
N PRO A 77 33.25 37.90 -73.75
CA PRO A 77 31.89 37.44 -73.42
C PRO A 77 31.26 36.38 -74.36
N GLU A 78 30.06 35.95 -73.96
CA GLU A 78 28.93 35.43 -74.76
C GLU A 78 29.03 34.10 -75.52
N ALA A 79 28.12 33.18 -75.16
CA ALA A 79 27.37 32.37 -76.12
C ALA A 79 26.02 31.93 -75.49
N GLU A 80 24.93 32.58 -75.86
CA GLU A 80 23.58 32.04 -75.61
C GLU A 80 23.37 30.76 -76.43
N SER A 81 22.60 29.80 -75.90
CA SER A 81 22.20 28.60 -76.63
C SER A 81 20.87 28.06 -76.11
N PRO A 82 20.08 27.39 -76.98
CA PRO A 82 18.64 27.60 -77.03
C PRO A 82 17.83 26.76 -76.04
N ALA A 83 16.55 27.15 -75.91
CA ALA A 83 15.55 26.62 -74.99
C ALA A 83 15.55 25.08 -74.87
N GLY A 84 16.27 24.58 -73.86
CA GLY A 84 16.12 23.22 -73.36
C GLY A 84 14.75 23.06 -72.68
N SER A 85 14.07 21.96 -72.98
CA SER A 85 12.77 21.63 -72.38
C SER A 85 12.83 21.69 -70.85
N VAL A 86 11.95 22.48 -70.23
CA VAL A 86 11.91 22.62 -68.76
C VAL A 86 11.75 21.23 -68.14
N PRO A 87 12.76 20.70 -67.42
CA PRO A 87 12.63 19.40 -66.80
C PRO A 87 11.51 19.50 -65.76
N ARG A 88 10.47 18.65 -65.89
CA ARG A 88 9.37 18.58 -64.92
C ARG A 88 9.98 18.35 -63.52
N ARG A 89 10.02 19.40 -62.69
CA ARG A 89 10.59 19.35 -61.35
C ARG A 89 9.96 18.18 -60.59
N THR A 90 10.81 17.32 -60.04
CA THR A 90 10.43 16.37 -59.00
C THR A 90 9.95 17.16 -57.79
N ASN A 91 8.78 16.81 -57.26
CA ASN A 91 8.21 17.54 -56.13
C ASN A 91 9.11 17.33 -54.89
N THR A 92 9.65 18.42 -54.35
CA THR A 92 10.59 18.40 -53.22
C THR A 92 9.99 17.79 -51.96
N LEU A 93 8.68 17.93 -51.73
CA LEU A 93 7.99 17.32 -50.60
C LEU A 93 7.96 15.78 -50.72
N ALA A 94 7.94 15.22 -51.93
CA ALA A 94 8.03 13.77 -52.11
C ALA A 94 9.43 13.21 -51.76
N VAL A 95 10.49 14.01 -51.99
CA VAL A 95 11.86 13.66 -51.57
C VAL A 95 12.01 13.80 -50.06
N VAL A 96 11.54 14.90 -49.47
CA VAL A 96 11.55 15.13 -48.02
C VAL A 96 10.74 14.07 -47.27
N ALA A 97 9.57 13.67 -47.78
CA ALA A 97 8.75 12.59 -47.21
C ALA A 97 9.49 11.24 -47.20
N LEU A 98 10.21 10.90 -48.26
CA LEU A 98 10.98 9.66 -48.32
C LEU A 98 12.15 9.66 -47.31
N VAL A 99 12.89 10.77 -47.21
CA VAL A 99 14.00 10.89 -46.26
C VAL A 99 13.51 10.86 -44.81
N THR A 100 12.43 11.57 -44.47
CA THR A 100 11.84 11.54 -43.12
C THR A 100 11.24 10.18 -42.76
N ALA A 101 10.62 9.46 -43.72
CA ALA A 101 10.14 8.10 -43.51
C ALA A 101 11.29 7.10 -43.28
N LEU A 102 12.41 7.23 -44.00
CA LEU A 102 13.59 6.39 -43.80
C LEU A 102 14.29 6.63 -42.45
N LEU A 103 14.25 7.88 -41.94
CA LEU A 103 14.77 8.25 -40.63
C LEU A 103 13.82 7.92 -39.45
N GLY A 104 12.75 7.17 -39.68
CA GLY A 104 11.84 6.69 -38.62
C GLY A 104 10.87 7.74 -38.06
N LEU A 105 10.80 8.94 -38.63
CA LEU A 105 9.86 10.01 -38.22
C LEU A 105 8.47 9.78 -38.83
N VAL A 106 7.90 8.61 -38.56
CA VAL A 106 6.70 8.05 -39.22
C VAL A 106 5.53 9.04 -39.32
N LEU A 107 5.19 9.73 -38.22
CA LEU A 107 4.06 10.67 -38.19
C LEU A 107 4.26 11.87 -39.14
N LEU A 108 5.49 12.39 -39.23
CA LEU A 108 5.83 13.49 -40.15
C LEU A 108 5.90 12.98 -41.59
N GLY A 109 6.50 11.79 -41.81
CA GLY A 109 6.59 11.15 -43.12
C GLY A 109 5.22 10.90 -43.76
N ILE A 110 4.24 10.40 -42.99
CA ILE A 110 2.86 10.20 -43.44
C ILE A 110 2.20 11.53 -43.83
N GLY A 111 2.34 12.57 -42.99
CA GLY A 111 1.79 13.90 -43.28
C GLY A 111 2.33 14.50 -44.59
N PHE A 112 3.64 14.46 -44.80
CA PHE A 112 4.26 14.94 -46.04
C PHE A 112 3.92 14.07 -47.26
N ALA A 113 3.82 12.74 -47.11
CA ALA A 113 3.43 11.85 -48.21
C ALA A 113 1.99 12.10 -48.68
N VAL A 114 1.04 12.31 -47.76
CA VAL A 114 -0.35 12.67 -48.10
C VAL A 114 -0.41 14.04 -48.79
N ALA A 115 0.30 15.04 -48.28
CA ALA A 115 0.37 16.35 -48.92
C ALA A 115 0.98 16.29 -50.34
N ALA A 116 2.04 15.50 -50.53
CA ALA A 116 2.67 15.28 -51.84
C ALA A 116 1.74 14.55 -52.83
N LEU A 117 0.93 13.58 -52.37
CA LEU A 117 -0.07 12.89 -53.21
C LEU A 117 -1.19 13.83 -53.68
N VAL A 118 -1.68 14.71 -52.80
CA VAL A 118 -2.69 15.72 -53.15
C VAL A 118 -2.12 16.77 -54.12
N GLN A 119 -0.90 17.25 -53.92
CA GLN A 119 -0.26 18.21 -54.82
C GLN A 119 0.06 17.61 -56.19
N THR A 120 0.71 16.44 -56.24
CA THR A 120 1.04 15.77 -57.51
C THR A 120 -0.22 15.39 -58.31
N GLY A 121 -1.32 15.03 -57.62
CA GLY A 121 -2.61 14.79 -58.24
C GLY A 121 -3.30 16.03 -58.82
N ARG A 122 -3.10 17.21 -58.23
CA ARG A 122 -3.68 18.49 -58.71
C ARG A 122 -2.81 19.22 -59.73
N ARG A 123 -1.49 19.01 -59.72
CA ARG A 123 -0.52 19.75 -60.58
C ARG A 123 0.15 18.91 -61.68
N GLY A 124 -0.09 17.59 -61.72
CA GLY A 124 0.49 16.71 -62.76
C GLY A 124 1.99 16.48 -62.65
N GLU A 125 2.57 16.72 -61.46
CA GLU A 125 4.00 16.61 -61.18
C GLU A 125 4.45 15.16 -61.00
N LYS A 126 5.69 14.84 -61.41
CA LYS A 126 6.29 13.52 -61.18
C LYS A 126 6.74 13.39 -59.71
N GLY A 127 6.03 12.55 -58.94
CA GLY A 127 6.36 12.28 -57.54
C GLY A 127 5.55 11.15 -56.88
N ARG A 128 4.43 10.71 -57.48
CA ARG A 128 3.53 9.68 -56.93
C ARG A 128 4.23 8.39 -56.49
N GLY A 129 5.15 7.85 -57.29
CA GLY A 129 5.90 6.63 -56.94
C GLY A 129 6.76 6.76 -55.67
N LEU A 130 7.37 7.93 -55.45
CA LEU A 130 8.18 8.21 -54.26
C LEU A 130 7.30 8.36 -53.01
N ALA A 131 6.13 8.99 -53.14
CA ALA A 131 5.17 9.11 -52.03
C ALA A 131 4.58 7.74 -51.64
N ILE A 132 4.32 6.85 -52.62
CA ILE A 132 3.90 5.46 -52.36
C ILE A 132 5.02 4.68 -51.64
N ALA A 133 6.28 4.85 -52.05
CA ALA A 133 7.43 4.23 -51.39
C ALA A 133 7.60 4.73 -49.94
N ALA A 134 7.42 6.03 -49.69
CA ALA A 134 7.47 6.61 -48.34
C ALA A 134 6.35 6.06 -47.42
N LEU A 135 5.14 5.86 -47.93
CA LEU A 135 4.05 5.20 -47.20
C LEU A 135 4.35 3.73 -46.91
N ALA A 136 4.87 2.98 -47.89
CA ALA A 136 5.26 1.58 -47.69
C ALA A 136 6.36 1.44 -46.62
N ALA A 137 7.40 2.28 -46.66
CA ALA A 137 8.43 2.33 -45.63
C ALA A 137 7.87 2.69 -44.24
N SER A 138 6.91 3.62 -44.18
CA SER A 138 6.22 4.00 -42.94
C SER A 138 5.40 2.84 -42.35
N VAL A 139 4.72 2.05 -43.19
CA VAL A 139 3.99 0.84 -42.76
C VAL A 139 4.94 -0.25 -42.25
N VAL A 140 6.10 -0.44 -42.91
CA VAL A 140 7.13 -1.37 -42.43
C VAL A 140 7.69 -0.93 -41.07
N TRP A 141 7.95 0.36 -40.86
CA TRP A 141 8.35 0.89 -39.55
C TRP A 141 7.26 0.73 -38.48
N LEU A 142 5.99 0.93 -38.82
CA LEU A 142 4.87 0.67 -37.89
C LEU A 142 4.73 -0.82 -37.56
N ALA A 143 4.90 -1.72 -38.52
CA ALA A 143 4.90 -3.15 -38.29
C ALA A 143 6.10 -3.61 -37.45
N ALA A 144 7.29 -3.03 -37.68
CA ALA A 144 8.47 -3.28 -36.86
C ALA A 144 8.31 -2.74 -35.43
N ALA A 145 7.74 -1.55 -35.26
CA ALA A 145 7.43 -0.95 -33.96
C ALA A 145 6.33 -1.72 -33.21
N ALA A 146 5.29 -2.19 -33.91
CA ALA A 146 4.26 -3.06 -33.33
C ALA A 146 4.82 -4.45 -32.99
N GLY A 147 5.74 -4.98 -33.78
CA GLY A 147 6.45 -6.23 -33.50
C GLY A 147 7.36 -6.13 -32.27
N THR A 148 8.19 -5.08 -32.16
CA THR A 148 8.98 -4.83 -30.94
C THR A 148 8.09 -4.51 -29.76
N ALA A 149 6.99 -3.77 -29.93
CA ALA A 149 6.00 -3.56 -28.87
C ALA A 149 5.25 -4.84 -28.49
N ALA A 150 5.05 -5.81 -29.38
CA ALA A 150 4.47 -7.11 -29.00
C ALA A 150 5.47 -8.01 -28.26
N VAL A 151 6.76 -7.91 -28.58
CA VAL A 151 7.86 -8.64 -27.92
C VAL A 151 8.27 -8.01 -26.58
N LEU A 152 8.04 -6.71 -26.38
CA LEU A 152 8.43 -5.95 -25.18
C LEU A 152 7.23 -5.40 -24.37
N GLY A 153 6.00 -5.57 -24.86
CA GLY A 153 4.79 -4.87 -24.40
C GLY A 153 4.06 -5.48 -23.21
N GLY A 154 4.74 -6.28 -22.39
CA GLY A 154 4.25 -6.55 -21.04
C GLY A 154 4.37 -5.35 -20.10
N SER A 155 5.33 -4.44 -20.36
CA SER A 155 5.85 -3.54 -19.30
C SER A 155 6.34 -2.16 -19.77
N VAL A 156 5.66 -1.49 -20.71
CA VAL A 156 6.08 -0.16 -21.23
C VAL A 156 5.19 1.01 -20.80
N PHE A 157 5.07 1.23 -19.49
CA PHE A 157 4.65 2.51 -18.91
C PHE A 157 5.56 2.94 -17.75
N SER A 158 6.76 3.47 -18.09
CA SER A 158 7.46 4.57 -17.36
C SER A 158 8.90 4.74 -17.87
N PRO A 159 9.26 5.85 -18.55
CA PRO A 159 10.64 6.23 -18.77
C PRO A 159 11.16 7.03 -17.55
N GLY A 160 11.96 6.40 -16.69
CA GLY A 160 12.43 7.03 -15.45
C GLY A 160 13.79 6.51 -14.96
N SER A 161 14.86 7.13 -15.45
CA SER A 161 16.23 7.19 -14.88
C SER A 161 17.01 5.88 -14.62
N ARG A 162 18.24 5.83 -15.15
CA ARG A 162 19.18 4.73 -14.93
C ARG A 162 19.75 4.74 -13.51
N GLY A 163 19.59 3.62 -12.82
CA GLY A 163 20.39 3.16 -11.68
C GLY A 163 20.52 1.64 -11.78
N SER A 164 21.69 1.09 -11.47
CA SER A 164 22.05 -0.30 -11.82
C SER A 164 21.43 -1.34 -10.88
N ASP A 165 20.39 -2.05 -11.34
CA ASP A 165 20.38 -3.52 -11.44
C ASP A 165 19.22 -3.91 -12.39
N PRO A 166 19.46 -4.50 -13.58
CA PRO A 166 18.38 -4.94 -14.44
C PRO A 166 17.61 -6.08 -13.76
N SER A 167 16.29 -5.97 -13.74
CA SER A 167 15.38 -7.01 -13.21
C SER A 167 15.86 -8.39 -13.61
N ARG A 168 16.20 -9.23 -12.62
CA ARG A 168 16.55 -10.63 -12.87
C ARG A 168 15.41 -11.30 -13.65
N PRO A 169 15.70 -12.34 -14.47
CA PRO A 169 14.66 -13.08 -15.19
C PRO A 169 13.56 -13.70 -14.30
N ASP A 170 13.81 -13.81 -12.98
CA ASP A 170 12.89 -14.31 -11.95
C ASP A 170 12.00 -13.22 -11.32
N GLY A 171 12.18 -11.94 -11.68
CA GLY A 171 11.39 -10.81 -11.19
C GLY A 171 11.81 -10.23 -9.84
N TYR A 172 12.90 -10.72 -9.23
CA TYR A 172 13.39 -10.18 -7.96
C TYR A 172 14.16 -8.86 -8.15
N VAL A 173 14.06 -7.97 -7.15
CA VAL A 173 14.70 -6.65 -7.13
C VAL A 173 15.38 -6.35 -5.80
N LEU A 174 16.28 -5.37 -5.78
CA LEU A 174 16.81 -4.78 -4.55
C LEU A 174 15.74 -3.90 -3.89
N PRO A 175 15.52 -3.97 -2.56
CA PRO A 175 14.57 -3.10 -1.87
C PRO A 175 14.80 -1.60 -2.09
N SER A 176 16.03 -1.17 -2.35
CA SER A 176 16.35 0.23 -2.66
C SER A 176 15.69 0.76 -3.93
N THR A 177 15.28 -0.11 -4.87
CA THR A 177 14.54 0.30 -6.07
C THR A 177 13.04 0.53 -5.80
N LEU A 178 12.53 -0.03 -4.70
CA LEU A 178 11.14 0.16 -4.27
C LEU A 178 10.93 1.56 -3.66
N LYS A 179 9.69 2.03 -3.71
CA LYS A 179 9.21 3.29 -3.12
C LYS A 179 8.67 3.04 -1.72
N VAL A 180 8.59 4.10 -0.92
CA VAL A 180 7.83 4.05 0.35
C VAL A 180 6.37 3.73 0.03
N GLY A 181 5.81 2.71 0.68
CA GLY A 181 4.48 2.16 0.41
C GLY A 181 4.45 0.95 -0.53
N ASP A 182 5.58 0.58 -1.17
CA ASP A 182 5.62 -0.61 -2.04
C ASP A 182 5.71 -1.89 -1.19
N CYS A 183 4.82 -2.83 -1.47
CA CYS A 183 4.78 -4.14 -0.85
C CYS A 183 5.62 -5.18 -1.61
N PHE A 184 6.09 -6.19 -0.89
CA PHE A 184 6.95 -7.25 -1.44
C PHE A 184 6.85 -8.56 -0.65
N THR A 185 7.35 -9.63 -1.26
CA THR A 185 7.59 -10.91 -0.61
C THR A 185 9.10 -11.11 -0.41
N ALA A 186 9.51 -11.13 0.85
CA ALA A 186 10.87 -11.46 1.29
C ALA A 186 10.94 -12.89 1.84
N LYS A 187 12.07 -13.56 1.63
CA LYS A 187 12.36 -14.84 2.25
C LYS A 187 12.58 -14.62 3.76
N THR A 188 11.90 -15.41 4.59
CA THR A 188 11.96 -15.36 6.06
C THR A 188 12.95 -16.36 6.64
N HIS A 189 13.40 -17.34 5.85
CA HIS A 189 14.48 -18.26 6.18
C HIS A 189 15.67 -17.98 5.24
N ASP A 190 16.89 -18.03 5.80
CA ASP A 190 18.15 -17.54 5.22
C ASP A 190 18.17 -16.03 4.89
N SER A 191 18.35 -15.22 5.95
CA SER A 191 18.42 -13.74 5.95
C SER A 191 19.60 -13.11 5.19
N ALA A 192 20.27 -13.87 4.32
CA ALA A 192 21.41 -13.42 3.52
C ALA A 192 21.04 -13.00 2.09
N ASP A 193 19.81 -13.31 1.63
CA ASP A 193 19.31 -12.86 0.33
C ASP A 193 18.88 -11.37 0.41
N PRO A 194 19.57 -10.43 -0.27
CA PRO A 194 19.24 -9.01 -0.21
C PRO A 194 18.05 -8.64 -1.12
N LEU A 195 17.47 -9.61 -1.82
CA LEU A 195 16.45 -9.39 -2.85
C LEU A 195 15.04 -9.71 -2.34
N VAL A 196 14.07 -9.00 -2.91
CA VAL A 196 12.65 -9.17 -2.64
C VAL A 196 11.87 -9.27 -3.94
N PHE A 197 10.73 -9.97 -3.92
CA PHE A 197 9.81 -10.02 -5.05
C PHE A 197 8.74 -8.94 -4.90
N PRO A 198 8.60 -7.97 -5.82
CA PRO A 198 7.55 -6.94 -5.72
C PRO A 198 6.15 -7.56 -5.78
N SER A 199 5.28 -7.15 -4.86
CA SER A 199 3.93 -7.70 -4.71
C SER A 199 2.91 -6.56 -4.60
N ALA A 200 1.74 -6.72 -5.20
CA ALA A 200 0.64 -5.78 -4.97
C ALA A 200 0.15 -5.90 -3.51
N CYS A 201 -0.10 -4.77 -2.85
CA CYS A 201 -0.42 -4.74 -1.41
C CYS A 201 -1.79 -5.37 -1.05
N ASP A 202 -2.66 -5.60 -2.03
CA ASP A 202 -3.94 -6.33 -1.92
C ASP A 202 -3.80 -7.85 -2.18
N HIS A 203 -2.60 -8.30 -2.59
CA HIS A 203 -2.25 -9.70 -2.82
C HIS A 203 -1.38 -10.24 -1.67
N PRO A 204 -1.23 -11.58 -1.55
CA PRO A 204 -0.30 -12.20 -0.61
C PRO A 204 1.14 -11.66 -0.71
N HIS A 205 1.57 -10.97 0.33
CA HIS A 205 2.92 -10.42 0.49
C HIS A 205 3.33 -10.49 1.96
N ASN A 206 4.57 -10.14 2.32
CA ASN A 206 4.98 -10.16 3.72
C ASN A 206 5.91 -9.02 4.15
N GLY A 207 6.22 -8.06 3.29
CA GLY A 207 6.91 -6.85 3.71
C GLY A 207 6.50 -5.61 2.94
N GLU A 208 6.85 -4.46 3.50
CA GLU A 208 6.62 -3.14 2.91
C GLU A 208 7.83 -2.23 3.20
N VAL A 209 8.17 -1.36 2.25
CA VAL A 209 9.11 -0.25 2.50
C VAL A 209 8.36 0.86 3.25
N ILE A 210 8.57 0.92 4.57
CA ILE A 210 7.91 1.88 5.47
C ILE A 210 8.53 3.28 5.42
N ALA A 211 9.82 3.40 5.09
CA ALA A 211 10.51 4.69 5.00
C ALA A 211 11.81 4.62 4.18
N LYS A 212 12.31 5.79 3.79
CA LYS A 212 13.66 5.98 3.27
C LYS A 212 14.30 7.16 4.01
N ALA A 213 15.54 6.97 4.45
CA ALA A 213 16.29 7.94 5.25
C ALA A 213 17.69 8.14 4.65
N THR A 214 18.31 9.30 4.85
CA THR A 214 19.68 9.56 4.35
C THR A 214 20.64 9.71 5.51
N LEU A 215 21.70 8.91 5.54
CA LEU A 215 22.75 9.01 6.55
C LEU A 215 23.67 10.24 6.32
N PRO A 216 24.28 10.80 7.38
CA PRO A 216 25.19 11.93 7.27
C PRO A 216 26.39 11.67 6.35
N ALA A 217 26.89 12.74 5.71
CA ALA A 217 28.09 12.68 4.90
C ALA A 217 29.35 12.36 5.74
N GLY A 218 30.26 11.57 5.17
CA GLY A 218 31.51 11.20 5.83
C GLY A 218 32.23 10.03 5.14
N PRO A 219 33.38 9.59 5.67
CA PRO A 219 34.02 8.36 5.25
C PRO A 219 33.12 7.14 5.52
N TYR A 220 33.27 6.08 4.73
CA TYR A 220 32.50 4.84 4.92
C TYR A 220 32.73 4.27 6.33
N PRO A 221 31.68 4.15 7.18
CA PRO A 221 31.86 3.86 8.60
C PRO A 221 32.21 2.39 8.91
N GLY A 222 32.24 1.52 7.90
CA GLY A 222 32.37 0.07 8.05
C GLY A 222 31.00 -0.60 8.19
N ALA A 223 30.87 -1.85 7.71
CA ALA A 223 29.58 -2.52 7.56
C ALA A 223 28.79 -2.66 8.87
N SER A 224 29.45 -3.01 9.98
CA SER A 224 28.79 -3.16 11.29
C SER A 224 28.21 -1.84 11.80
N LYS A 225 29.00 -0.75 11.76
CA LYS A 225 28.54 0.58 12.19
C LYS A 225 27.48 1.15 11.24
N LEU A 226 27.60 0.88 9.93
CA LEU A 226 26.58 1.25 8.95
C LEU A 226 25.23 0.58 9.27
N ALA A 227 25.24 -0.71 9.59
CA ALA A 227 24.04 -1.45 9.97
C ALA A 227 23.43 -0.94 11.29
N GLU A 228 24.25 -0.61 12.29
CA GLU A 228 23.80 0.00 13.55
C GLU A 228 23.11 1.37 13.31
N GLN A 229 23.76 2.26 12.55
CA GLN A 229 23.22 3.57 12.21
C GLN A 229 21.93 3.48 11.38
N ALA A 230 21.86 2.53 10.45
CA ALA A 230 20.69 2.27 9.64
C ALA A 230 19.53 1.70 10.47
N GLY A 231 19.81 0.76 11.38
CA GLY A 231 18.80 0.24 12.31
C GLY A 231 18.23 1.32 13.24
N ALA A 232 19.08 2.21 13.76
CA ALA A 232 18.67 3.35 14.57
C ALA A 232 17.74 4.29 13.80
N VAL A 233 18.14 4.73 12.59
CA VAL A 233 17.32 5.67 11.80
C VAL A 233 16.01 5.02 11.36
N CYS A 234 16.02 3.74 10.99
CA CYS A 234 14.78 3.04 10.64
C CYS A 234 13.83 2.88 11.81
N LYS A 235 14.34 2.68 13.03
CA LYS A 235 13.52 2.62 14.26
C LYS A 235 12.79 3.94 14.54
N GLU A 236 13.45 5.07 14.30
CA GLU A 236 12.82 6.40 14.41
C GLU A 236 11.70 6.59 13.37
N HIS A 237 11.90 6.07 12.15
CA HIS A 237 10.95 6.17 11.05
C HIS A 237 9.84 5.10 11.03
N VAL A 238 9.81 4.14 11.97
CA VAL A 238 8.65 3.24 12.13
C VAL A 238 7.41 4.09 12.46
N PRO A 239 6.31 4.01 11.69
CA PRO A 239 5.07 4.74 12.00
C PRO A 239 4.54 4.34 13.38
N ASP A 240 4.02 5.28 14.16
CA ASP A 240 3.61 4.96 15.54
C ASP A 240 2.52 3.87 15.62
N LYS A 241 1.63 3.81 14.63
CA LYS A 241 0.61 2.75 14.46
C LYS A 241 1.19 1.33 14.32
N VAL A 242 2.47 1.21 13.95
CA VAL A 242 3.18 -0.07 13.78
C VAL A 242 3.87 -0.49 15.09
N LYS A 243 4.08 0.43 16.04
CA LYS A 243 4.69 0.17 17.36
C LYS A 243 3.69 -0.38 18.38
N ASP A 244 2.38 -0.26 18.10
CA ASP A 244 1.28 -0.71 18.97
C ASP A 244 0.82 -2.16 18.69
N VAL A 245 1.70 -2.98 18.11
CA VAL A 245 1.46 -4.39 17.75
C VAL A 245 2.53 -5.27 18.39
N ILE A 246 2.28 -6.58 18.44
CA ILE A 246 3.24 -7.60 18.88
C ILE A 246 4.54 -7.49 18.07
N ASP A 247 5.58 -6.91 18.67
CA ASP A 247 6.93 -6.77 18.10
C ASP A 247 7.46 -8.12 17.53
N ALA A 248 7.11 -9.24 18.17
CA ALA A 248 7.55 -10.58 17.77
C ALA A 248 6.99 -11.07 16.42
N ASP A 249 5.91 -10.46 15.91
CA ASP A 249 5.34 -10.78 14.59
C ASP A 249 6.00 -9.98 13.44
N PHE A 250 6.94 -9.06 13.74
CA PHE A 250 7.58 -8.20 12.75
C PHE A 250 9.11 -8.15 12.87
N ASP A 251 9.79 -8.33 11.75
CA ASP A 251 11.23 -8.25 11.56
C ASP A 251 11.60 -6.93 10.83
N PRO A 252 12.04 -5.89 11.55
CA PRO A 252 12.46 -4.62 10.95
C PRO A 252 13.82 -4.77 10.26
N ARG A 253 13.85 -4.52 8.94
CA ARG A 253 15.06 -4.65 8.11
C ARG A 253 15.52 -3.31 7.56
N ALA A 254 16.82 -3.13 7.47
CA ALA A 254 17.43 -1.92 6.89
C ALA A 254 18.32 -2.31 5.70
N GLY A 255 17.91 -1.91 4.50
CA GLY A 255 18.75 -1.96 3.30
C GLY A 255 19.74 -0.80 3.33
N VAL A 256 21.04 -1.09 3.24
CA VAL A 256 22.12 -0.09 3.31
C VAL A 256 22.90 -0.03 1.99
N PRO A 257 23.47 1.13 1.62
CA PRO A 257 24.24 1.25 0.39
C PRO A 257 25.54 0.44 0.46
N GLY A 258 25.96 -0.11 -0.67
CA GLY A 258 27.26 -0.76 -0.79
C GLY A 258 28.42 0.22 -0.58
N ARG A 259 29.65 -0.30 -0.43
CA ARG A 259 30.85 0.56 -0.30
C ARG A 259 31.08 1.41 -1.56
N GLU A 260 30.80 0.84 -2.74
CA GLU A 260 30.89 1.54 -4.02
C GLU A 260 29.85 2.67 -4.10
N ASP A 261 28.59 2.35 -3.78
CA ASP A 261 27.51 3.35 -3.68
C ASP A 261 27.83 4.50 -2.71
N TRP A 262 28.44 4.19 -1.56
CA TRP A 262 28.86 5.21 -0.59
C TRP A 262 29.95 6.13 -1.15
N ASN A 263 30.89 5.60 -1.93
CA ASN A 263 31.93 6.39 -2.59
C ASN A 263 31.33 7.32 -3.67
N ASP A 264 30.28 6.88 -4.36
CA ASP A 264 29.45 7.70 -5.27
C ASP A 264 28.58 8.74 -4.52
N GLY A 265 28.64 8.76 -3.18
CA GLY A 265 27.88 9.68 -2.34
C GLY A 265 26.45 9.23 -1.99
N LYS A 266 26.01 8.05 -2.43
CA LYS A 266 24.69 7.49 -2.09
C LYS A 266 24.71 7.06 -0.61
N ARG A 267 23.78 7.61 0.17
CA ARG A 267 23.65 7.37 1.62
C ARG A 267 22.22 7.04 2.05
N GLU A 268 21.38 6.64 1.09
CA GLU A 268 20.00 6.26 1.35
C GLU A 268 19.93 4.88 2.03
N VAL A 269 19.28 4.83 3.18
CA VAL A 269 18.85 3.63 3.88
C VAL A 269 17.39 3.37 3.53
N THR A 270 17.08 2.14 3.12
CA THR A 270 15.71 1.68 2.87
C THR A 270 15.20 0.93 4.08
N CYS A 271 14.20 1.50 4.75
CA CYS A 271 13.61 0.92 5.95
C CYS A 271 12.40 0.07 5.58
N MET A 272 12.43 -1.18 6.01
CA MET A 272 11.44 -2.20 5.69
C MET A 272 10.88 -2.80 6.97
N LEU A 273 9.62 -3.22 6.93
CA LEU A 273 9.06 -4.13 7.91
C LEU A 273 8.69 -5.44 7.21
N VAL A 274 9.04 -6.57 7.81
CA VAL A 274 8.67 -7.91 7.31
C VAL A 274 7.82 -8.62 8.35
N TYR A 275 6.62 -9.06 7.99
CA TYR A 275 5.75 -9.87 8.83
C TYR A 275 6.26 -11.33 8.88
N VAL A 276 6.57 -11.78 10.10
CA VAL A 276 7.06 -13.12 10.43
C VAL A 276 6.10 -13.91 11.34
N GLY A 277 4.90 -13.36 11.56
CA GLY A 277 3.83 -14.03 12.28
C GLY A 277 3.17 -15.17 11.50
N LYS A 278 2.04 -15.66 12.01
CA LYS A 278 1.34 -16.85 11.48
C LYS A 278 1.14 -16.79 9.96
N ASN A 279 1.66 -17.80 9.26
CA ASN A 279 1.64 -17.98 7.80
C ASN A 279 2.50 -16.98 6.98
N ASN A 280 3.31 -16.11 7.59
CA ASN A 280 4.20 -15.15 6.90
C ASN A 280 3.52 -14.42 5.72
N THR A 281 2.24 -14.04 5.86
CA THR A 281 1.44 -13.49 4.74
C THR A 281 0.45 -12.43 5.23
N LEU A 282 0.40 -11.32 4.50
CA LEU A 282 -0.56 -10.23 4.58
C LEU A 282 -1.23 -10.02 3.22
N THR A 283 -2.39 -9.38 3.21
CA THR A 283 -3.13 -8.96 1.99
C THR A 283 -3.60 -7.51 2.09
N THR A 284 -2.93 -6.71 2.91
CA THR A 284 -3.11 -5.26 3.07
C THR A 284 -1.74 -4.65 3.35
N PRO A 285 -1.42 -3.43 2.86
CA PRO A 285 -0.16 -2.78 3.20
C PRO A 285 0.00 -2.66 4.72
N ILE A 286 1.20 -2.83 5.24
CA ILE A 286 1.57 -2.64 6.65
C ILE A 286 1.32 -1.20 7.10
N ALA A 287 1.69 -0.18 6.31
CA ALA A 287 1.45 1.22 6.68
C ALA A 287 -0.03 1.64 6.55
N GLY A 288 -0.79 0.93 5.70
CA GLY A 288 -2.23 1.09 5.51
C GLY A 288 -3.10 0.19 6.38
N ALA A 289 -2.51 -0.82 7.02
CA ALA A 289 -3.21 -1.75 7.88
C ALA A 289 -3.63 -1.00 9.14
N TYR A 290 -4.95 -0.96 9.38
CA TYR A 290 -5.44 -0.80 10.72
C TYR A 290 -5.14 -2.09 11.46
N ILE A 291 -3.94 -2.16 12.04
CA ILE A 291 -3.55 -3.28 12.88
C ILE A 291 -4.31 -3.11 14.20
N LEU A 292 -5.56 -3.57 14.17
CA LEU A 292 -6.39 -3.62 15.36
C LEU A 292 -5.67 -4.53 16.36
N PRO A 293 -5.28 -4.02 17.54
CA PRO A 293 -4.74 -4.88 18.60
C PRO A 293 -5.73 -6.00 18.87
N ARG A 294 -5.28 -7.15 19.41
CA ARG A 294 -6.15 -8.31 19.70
C ARG A 294 -7.44 -7.91 20.44
N THR A 295 -7.35 -6.86 21.24
CA THR A 295 -8.46 -6.12 21.85
C THR A 295 -9.53 -5.65 20.86
N LEU A 296 -9.21 -4.87 19.83
CA LEU A 296 -10.21 -4.24 18.95
C LEU A 296 -10.78 -5.16 17.84
N ARG A 297 -10.50 -6.46 17.85
CA ARG A 297 -11.24 -7.41 16.99
C ARG A 297 -12.64 -7.67 17.56
N PRO A 298 -13.69 -7.74 16.71
CA PRO A 298 -14.96 -8.32 17.12
C PRO A 298 -14.73 -9.75 17.62
N VAL A 299 -15.33 -10.08 18.76
CA VAL A 299 -15.32 -11.45 19.29
C VAL A 299 -16.12 -12.39 18.40
N ASN A 300 -15.68 -13.64 18.31
CA ASN A 300 -16.31 -14.71 17.55
C ASN A 300 -16.51 -15.95 18.44
N PRO A 301 -17.52 -16.79 18.17
CA PRO A 301 -17.65 -18.09 18.83
C PRO A 301 -16.36 -18.91 18.73
N GLY A 302 -15.84 -19.36 19.87
CA GLY A 302 -14.56 -20.07 19.99
C GLY A 302 -13.38 -19.21 20.46
N ASP A 303 -13.50 -17.88 20.49
CA ASP A 303 -12.42 -16.99 20.96
C ASP A 303 -12.16 -17.14 22.47
N CYS A 304 -10.89 -17.08 22.88
CA CYS A 304 -10.42 -17.21 24.26
C CYS A 304 -9.76 -15.92 24.75
N MET A 305 -9.95 -15.55 26.02
CA MET A 305 -9.39 -14.33 26.61
C MET A 305 -9.11 -14.43 28.13
N GLU A 306 -8.13 -13.66 28.60
CA GLU A 306 -7.73 -13.62 30.03
C GLU A 306 -8.87 -13.20 30.97
N LYS A 307 -9.72 -12.27 30.50
CA LYS A 307 -10.86 -11.70 31.20
C LYS A 307 -11.77 -11.01 30.19
N TRP A 308 -13.06 -10.90 30.48
CA TRP A 308 -13.94 -10.00 29.77
C TRP A 308 -13.70 -8.54 30.22
N VAL A 309 -13.67 -7.59 29.30
CA VAL A 309 -13.65 -6.15 29.60
C VAL A 309 -14.91 -5.47 29.06
N VAL A 310 -15.51 -4.60 29.87
CA VAL A 310 -16.77 -3.90 29.52
C VAL A 310 -16.53 -2.76 28.52
N TYR A 311 -15.33 -2.20 28.50
CA TYR A 311 -14.96 -1.05 27.67
C TYR A 311 -13.60 -1.29 27.00
N GLY A 312 -13.43 -0.72 25.81
CA GLY A 312 -12.30 -1.05 24.95
C GLY A 312 -12.49 -2.44 24.36
N GLY A 313 -11.38 -3.08 24.03
CA GLY A 313 -11.38 -4.35 23.31
C GLY A 313 -10.94 -5.55 24.15
N GLN A 314 -11.36 -6.76 23.75
CA GLN A 314 -11.19 -7.99 24.54
C GLN A 314 -9.76 -8.56 24.47
N PRO A 315 -9.10 -8.86 25.60
CA PRO A 315 -7.72 -9.37 25.62
C PRO A 315 -7.64 -10.83 25.13
N LEU A 316 -7.78 -11.04 23.82
CA LEU A 316 -7.75 -12.36 23.18
C LEU A 316 -6.37 -13.00 23.29
N VAL A 317 -6.35 -14.30 23.60
CA VAL A 317 -5.16 -15.16 23.65
C VAL A 317 -5.44 -16.44 22.86
N GLU A 318 -4.41 -17.24 22.53
CA GLU A 318 -4.69 -18.55 21.92
C GLU A 318 -5.33 -19.45 22.99
N CYS A 319 -6.30 -20.30 22.61
CA CYS A 319 -6.97 -21.18 23.58
C CYS A 319 -6.04 -22.24 24.21
N THR A 320 -4.80 -22.39 23.73
CA THR A 320 -3.74 -23.20 24.35
C THR A 320 -3.03 -22.47 25.50
N ASP A 321 -3.11 -21.14 25.52
CA ASP A 321 -2.57 -20.29 26.56
C ASP A 321 -3.53 -20.23 27.75
N GLU A 322 -3.09 -19.63 28.86
CA GLU A 322 -3.93 -19.42 30.02
C GLU A 322 -5.01 -18.37 29.74
N HIS A 323 -6.27 -18.77 29.86
CA HIS A 323 -7.42 -17.88 29.68
C HIS A 323 -8.50 -18.19 30.72
N ARG A 324 -9.43 -17.25 30.92
CA ARG A 324 -10.56 -17.45 31.83
C ARG A 324 -11.92 -17.41 31.17
N VAL A 325 -12.03 -16.77 30.01
CA VAL A 325 -13.31 -16.61 29.31
C VAL A 325 -13.18 -17.17 27.90
N GLN A 326 -14.19 -17.93 27.48
CA GLN A 326 -14.37 -18.40 26.10
C GLN A 326 -15.71 -17.89 25.57
N VAL A 327 -15.75 -17.46 24.32
CA VAL A 327 -17.00 -17.04 23.66
C VAL A 327 -17.73 -18.28 23.16
N LEU A 328 -18.88 -18.57 23.74
CA LEU A 328 -19.69 -19.73 23.38
C LEU A 328 -20.46 -19.50 22.07
N ALA A 329 -21.14 -18.36 21.99
CA ALA A 329 -22.02 -18.02 20.87
C ALA A 329 -22.37 -16.53 20.90
N ILE A 330 -22.83 -16.01 19.76
CA ILE A 330 -23.29 -14.63 19.61
C ILE A 330 -24.64 -14.64 18.89
N PHE A 331 -25.59 -13.80 19.29
CA PHE A 331 -26.86 -13.63 18.58
C PHE A 331 -27.54 -12.28 18.83
N GLU A 332 -28.40 -11.85 17.90
CA GLU A 332 -29.17 -10.62 18.05
C GLU A 332 -30.58 -10.83 18.62
N ILE A 333 -31.01 -9.91 19.47
CA ILE A 333 -32.39 -9.80 19.95
C ILE A 333 -33.25 -9.10 18.90
N ARG A 334 -34.31 -9.78 18.43
CA ARG A 334 -35.28 -9.20 17.49
C ARG A 334 -36.16 -8.17 18.19
N GLY A 335 -36.19 -6.95 17.67
CA GLY A 335 -37.10 -5.90 18.13
C GLY A 335 -36.59 -4.49 17.80
N LYS A 336 -37.51 -3.55 17.61
CA LYS A 336 -37.18 -2.12 17.47
C LYS A 336 -37.03 -1.47 18.85
N ASP A 337 -38.02 -1.65 19.70
CA ASP A 337 -38.09 -1.07 21.05
C ASP A 337 -37.30 -1.88 22.07
N TYR A 338 -36.73 -1.19 23.07
CA TYR A 338 -35.94 -1.82 24.14
C TYR A 338 -36.86 -2.63 25.09
N PRO A 339 -36.75 -3.98 25.15
CA PRO A 339 -37.67 -4.81 25.93
C PRO A 339 -37.62 -4.62 27.45
N GLY A 340 -36.59 -3.93 27.95
CA GLY A 340 -36.30 -3.82 29.38
C GLY A 340 -35.30 -4.88 29.85
N LYS A 341 -34.51 -4.54 30.87
CA LYS A 341 -33.40 -5.36 31.37
C LYS A 341 -33.82 -6.80 31.70
N LYS A 342 -34.89 -6.98 32.46
CA LYS A 342 -35.39 -8.31 32.87
C LYS A 342 -35.76 -9.20 31.67
N ALA A 343 -36.44 -8.65 30.67
CA ALA A 343 -36.81 -9.41 29.47
C ALA A 343 -35.58 -9.79 28.64
N ILE A 344 -34.59 -8.89 28.57
CA ILE A 344 -33.30 -9.17 27.92
C ILE A 344 -32.52 -10.27 28.65
N GLU A 345 -32.49 -10.28 29.98
CA GLU A 345 -31.88 -11.33 30.79
C GLU A 345 -32.55 -12.70 30.55
N GLU A 346 -33.89 -12.75 30.53
CA GLU A 346 -34.65 -13.96 30.21
C GLU A 346 -34.37 -14.48 28.77
N ILE A 347 -34.25 -13.57 27.80
CA ILE A 347 -33.87 -13.89 26.41
C ILE A 347 -32.43 -14.42 26.34
N ALA A 348 -31.49 -13.79 27.05
CA ALA A 348 -30.08 -14.18 27.07
C ALA A 348 -29.88 -15.57 27.68
N ILE A 349 -30.45 -15.81 28.87
CA ILE A 349 -30.39 -17.11 29.55
C ILE A 349 -30.90 -18.24 28.63
N LYS A 350 -32.09 -18.05 28.04
CA LYS A 350 -32.68 -19.05 27.15
C LYS A 350 -31.86 -19.24 25.87
N GLY A 351 -31.49 -18.17 25.19
CA GLY A 351 -30.76 -18.21 23.92
C GLY A 351 -29.36 -18.82 24.06
N CYS A 352 -28.64 -18.50 25.14
CA CYS A 352 -27.33 -19.09 25.41
C CYS A 352 -27.43 -20.58 25.76
N ALA A 353 -28.44 -20.99 26.54
CA ALA A 353 -28.67 -22.40 26.85
C ALA A 353 -29.02 -23.23 25.60
N GLU A 354 -29.91 -22.73 24.74
CA GLU A 354 -30.27 -23.38 23.47
C GLU A 354 -29.06 -23.56 22.55
N ARG A 355 -28.18 -22.55 22.45
CA ARG A 355 -26.96 -22.61 21.63
C ARG A 355 -25.90 -23.54 22.20
N GLY A 356 -25.65 -23.50 23.51
CA GLY A 356 -24.76 -24.45 24.18
C GLY A 356 -25.21 -25.90 23.96
N ALA A 357 -26.50 -26.19 24.14
CA ALA A 357 -27.05 -27.52 23.91
C ALA A 357 -26.85 -28.03 22.47
N ALA A 358 -26.96 -27.14 21.48
CA ALA A 358 -26.70 -27.47 20.08
C ALA A 358 -25.20 -27.73 19.79
N ILE A 359 -24.31 -26.88 20.31
CA ILE A 359 -22.86 -26.98 20.14
C ILE A 359 -22.32 -28.29 20.71
N TRP A 360 -22.73 -28.63 21.94
CA TRP A 360 -22.26 -29.83 22.64
C TRP A 360 -23.09 -31.09 22.34
N LYS A 361 -24.17 -30.98 21.55
CA LYS A 361 -25.05 -32.12 21.16
C LYS A 361 -25.52 -32.97 22.34
N GLY A 362 -25.75 -32.33 23.50
CA GLY A 362 -26.15 -32.98 24.75
C GLY A 362 -25.02 -33.47 25.67
N ALA A 363 -23.76 -33.27 25.32
CA ALA A 363 -22.58 -33.61 26.14
C ALA A 363 -21.90 -32.34 26.70
N PRO A 364 -22.44 -31.71 27.77
CA PRO A 364 -21.98 -30.41 28.26
C PRO A 364 -20.50 -30.41 28.70
N PRO A 365 -19.86 -29.23 28.79
CA PRO A 365 -18.50 -29.12 29.33
C PRO A 365 -18.51 -29.50 30.82
N PRO A 366 -17.34 -29.77 31.43
CA PRO A 366 -17.24 -30.06 32.86
C PRO A 366 -17.76 -28.88 33.69
N LEU A 367 -18.99 -28.98 34.19
CA LEU A 367 -19.71 -27.90 34.87
C LEU A 367 -19.09 -27.52 36.23
N ASP A 368 -18.23 -28.38 36.76
CA ASP A 368 -17.36 -28.18 37.91
C ASP A 368 -16.17 -27.25 37.61
N LEU A 369 -15.80 -27.05 36.34
CA LEU A 369 -14.70 -26.16 35.94
C LEU A 369 -15.19 -24.77 35.48
N VAL A 370 -16.43 -24.67 35.01
CA VAL A 370 -16.93 -23.46 34.33
C VAL A 370 -18.34 -23.03 34.77
N ASP A 371 -18.55 -21.71 34.71
CA ASP A 371 -19.85 -21.04 34.79
C ASP A 371 -20.27 -20.49 33.43
N PHE A 372 -21.58 -20.33 33.25
CA PHE A 372 -22.15 -19.65 32.09
C PHE A 372 -22.44 -18.19 32.42
N ALA A 373 -21.88 -17.28 31.62
CA ALA A 373 -22.13 -15.86 31.71
C ALA A 373 -22.68 -15.32 30.38
N TYR A 374 -23.15 -14.08 30.38
CA TYR A 374 -23.64 -13.41 29.18
C TYR A 374 -23.45 -11.91 29.28
N VAL A 375 -23.26 -11.30 28.12
CA VAL A 375 -23.25 -9.84 27.92
C VAL A 375 -24.47 -9.48 27.09
N THR A 376 -25.13 -8.39 27.46
CA THR A 376 -26.44 -8.01 26.93
C THR A 376 -26.53 -6.53 26.60
N PRO A 377 -27.38 -6.13 25.64
CA PRO A 377 -27.45 -4.75 25.21
C PRO A 377 -28.11 -3.89 26.30
N THR A 378 -27.52 -2.74 26.57
CA THR A 378 -28.05 -1.77 27.53
C THR A 378 -29.11 -0.88 26.88
N LYS A 379 -29.92 -0.17 27.68
CA LYS A 379 -30.85 0.86 27.15
C LYS A 379 -30.12 1.98 26.39
N ALA A 380 -28.83 2.19 26.67
CA ALA A 380 -28.00 3.16 25.96
C ALA A 380 -27.55 2.60 24.61
N SER A 381 -26.86 1.46 24.59
CA SER A 381 -26.35 0.84 23.37
C SER A 381 -27.48 0.46 22.40
N TRP A 382 -28.65 0.03 22.90
CA TRP A 382 -29.83 -0.25 22.09
C TRP A 382 -30.30 0.96 21.25
N ARG A 383 -30.13 2.19 21.72
CA ARG A 383 -30.43 3.41 20.94
C ARG A 383 -29.48 3.59 19.76
N SER A 384 -28.24 3.11 19.89
CA SER A 384 -27.20 3.14 18.87
C SER A 384 -27.23 1.93 17.92
N GLY A 385 -28.23 1.07 18.03
CA GLY A 385 -28.41 -0.10 17.16
C GLY A 385 -27.91 -1.43 17.72
N ASP A 386 -27.24 -1.45 18.88
CA ASP A 386 -26.80 -2.70 19.51
C ASP A 386 -27.99 -3.60 19.88
N ARG A 387 -27.97 -4.83 19.39
CA ARG A 387 -28.95 -5.90 19.69
C ARG A 387 -28.26 -7.16 20.18
N GLU A 388 -26.95 -7.15 20.40
CA GLU A 388 -26.14 -8.35 20.52
C GLU A 388 -26.18 -8.93 21.94
N VAL A 389 -26.33 -10.25 22.03
CA VAL A 389 -26.05 -11.04 23.23
C VAL A 389 -24.84 -11.92 22.95
N THR A 390 -23.77 -11.69 23.72
CA THR A 390 -22.58 -12.54 23.73
C THR A 390 -22.73 -13.56 24.85
N CYS A 391 -22.73 -14.85 24.50
CA CYS A 391 -22.75 -15.95 25.46
C CYS A 391 -21.31 -16.34 25.82
N LEU A 392 -21.00 -16.45 27.11
CA LEU A 392 -19.65 -16.69 27.62
C LEU A 392 -19.59 -17.95 28.49
N LEU A 393 -18.43 -18.59 28.47
CA LEU A 393 -18.05 -19.67 29.36
C LEU A 393 -16.86 -19.20 30.19
N GLU A 394 -17.02 -19.11 31.51
CA GLU A 394 -16.02 -18.55 32.42
C GLU A 394 -15.44 -19.61 33.36
N ALA A 395 -14.12 -19.61 33.56
CA ALA A 395 -13.45 -20.49 34.51
C ALA A 395 -13.82 -20.14 35.96
N ARG A 396 -14.43 -21.09 36.68
CA ARG A 396 -14.80 -20.95 38.11
C ARG A 396 -13.59 -20.59 38.95
N GLU A 397 -12.52 -21.36 38.79
CA GLU A 397 -11.26 -21.23 39.50
C GLU A 397 -10.08 -21.26 38.52
N GLY A 398 -9.03 -20.51 38.83
CA GLY A 398 -7.80 -20.49 38.03
C GLY A 398 -8.01 -20.08 36.57
N THR A 399 -7.40 -20.86 35.67
CA THR A 399 -7.33 -20.64 34.22
C THR A 399 -7.56 -21.95 33.47
N LEU A 400 -8.07 -21.85 32.26
CA LEU A 400 -8.14 -22.92 31.28
C LEU A 400 -6.91 -22.84 30.35
N ARG A 401 -6.47 -23.99 29.83
CA ARG A 401 -5.33 -24.14 28.89
C ARG A 401 -5.71 -24.91 27.62
N ARG A 402 -7.01 -25.03 27.35
CA ARG A 402 -7.61 -25.59 26.14
C ARG A 402 -9.01 -25.02 25.96
N SER A 403 -9.48 -24.92 24.71
CA SER A 403 -10.90 -24.63 24.47
C SER A 403 -11.80 -25.75 25.02
N LEU A 404 -12.95 -25.36 25.58
CA LEU A 404 -14.08 -26.23 25.93
C LEU A 404 -15.27 -26.00 24.97
N VAL A 405 -15.23 -24.91 24.18
CA VAL A 405 -16.09 -24.67 23.02
C VAL A 405 -15.48 -25.39 21.81
N PRO A 406 -16.15 -26.42 21.23
CA PRO A 406 -15.70 -27.06 20.00
C PRO A 406 -15.59 -26.05 18.85
N ALA A 407 -14.59 -26.24 17.99
CA ALA A 407 -14.51 -25.53 16.71
C ALA A 407 -15.83 -25.72 15.94
N GLN A 408 -16.41 -24.61 15.49
CA GLN A 408 -17.70 -24.54 14.78
C GLN A 408 -17.55 -24.93 13.31
#